data_AF-A0A7V8RVL8-F1
#
_entry.id   AF-A0A7V8RVL8-F1
#
_cell.length_a   1.000
_cell.length_b   1.000
_cell.length_c   1.000
_cell.angle_alpha   90.00
_cell.angle_beta   90.00
_cell.angle_gamma   90.00
#
_symmetry.space_group_name_H-M   'P 1'
#
loop_
_entity.id
_entity.type
_entity.pdbx_description
1 polymer ?
#
loop_
_entity_poly.entity_id
_entity_poly.type
_entity_poly.pdbx_seq_one_letter_code
_entity_poly.pdbx_strand_id
1 'polypeptide(L)'
;MVTAALATTLSGCTVYQTLTKPTEVPQTTVAPTVSDQEQIRQVTAEMGKALAGLDLDAGNALTCPRYQVSSRTADSKLVPSINSWKGTQDALMYGDTSTLASDVAQQFPSAGSGERASLVRAIVNRDQFSYSTGVLQILRESTAVGKFAIDNIKIVGDSATGDITATYSFGGSGTQTQTKPNQFRKEDGKWAWCQQPPPGLFTQWTSPASAQTSA
;
A
#
# COMPACT_ATOMS: atom_id res chain seq x y z
N MET A 1 -76.42 -0.68 -20.79
CA MET A 1 -76.32 -2.15 -20.74
C MET A 1 -75.51 -2.54 -19.50
N VAL A 2 -76.03 -3.53 -18.77
CA VAL A 2 -75.47 -4.28 -17.63
C VAL A 2 -75.18 -3.50 -16.32
N THR A 3 -76.17 -3.62 -15.44
CA THR A 3 -76.16 -3.50 -13.97
C THR A 3 -75.26 -4.54 -13.28
N ALA A 4 -74.66 -4.18 -12.13
CA ALA A 4 -74.63 -5.05 -10.94
C ALA A 4 -74.33 -4.25 -9.66
N ALA A 5 -75.06 -4.58 -8.61
CA ALA A 5 -75.23 -3.84 -7.37
C ALA A 5 -74.27 -4.24 -6.23
N LEU A 6 -74.28 -3.41 -5.19
CA LEU A 6 -73.56 -3.48 -3.92
C LEU A 6 -73.88 -4.71 -3.05
N ALA A 7 -72.92 -5.10 -2.20
CA ALA A 7 -73.20 -5.65 -0.87
C ALA A 7 -72.12 -5.21 0.13
N THR A 8 -72.55 -4.49 1.16
CA THR A 8 -71.80 -4.04 2.34
C THR A 8 -71.89 -5.05 3.48
N THR A 9 -70.81 -5.25 4.25
CA THR A 9 -70.89 -5.65 5.67
C THR A 9 -69.86 -4.88 6.52
N LEU A 10 -70.31 -4.49 7.72
CA LEU A 10 -69.68 -3.67 8.74
C LEU A 10 -69.02 -4.54 9.83
N SER A 11 -67.91 -4.08 10.41
CA SER A 11 -67.47 -4.21 11.83
C SER A 11 -65.97 -3.86 11.87
N GLY A 12 -65.42 -2.92 12.64
CA GLY A 12 -65.72 -2.54 14.03
C GLY A 12 -64.60 -3.09 14.94
N CYS A 13 -63.86 -2.17 15.61
CA CYS A 13 -63.15 -2.35 16.89
C CYS A 13 -61.67 -2.85 16.95
N THR A 14 -60.78 -1.88 17.23
CA THR A 14 -59.84 -1.78 18.39
C THR A 14 -58.78 -2.84 18.74
N VAL A 15 -57.55 -2.31 18.95
CA VAL A 15 -56.63 -2.51 20.11
C VAL A 15 -55.61 -3.69 20.08
N TYR A 16 -54.33 -3.28 20.04
CA TYR A 16 -53.08 -3.84 20.60
C TYR A 16 -52.76 -5.34 20.51
N GLN A 17 -51.60 -5.65 19.91
CA GLN A 17 -50.61 -6.71 20.23
C GLN A 17 -49.78 -6.94 18.94
N THR A 18 -48.46 -6.91 18.85
CA THR A 18 -47.34 -7.01 19.79
C THR A 18 -46.11 -6.40 19.10
N LEU A 19 -45.26 -5.70 19.85
CA LEU A 19 -43.88 -5.41 19.46
C LEU A 19 -43.11 -6.74 19.38
N THR A 20 -43.15 -7.41 18.24
CA THR A 20 -42.16 -8.44 17.93
C THR A 20 -40.85 -7.75 17.61
N LYS A 21 -39.93 -7.81 18.58
CA LYS A 21 -38.48 -7.61 18.42
C LYS A 21 -38.07 -8.12 17.03
N PRO A 22 -37.34 -7.32 16.20
CA PRO A 22 -36.77 -7.85 14.97
C PRO A 22 -35.98 -9.10 15.34
N THR A 23 -36.32 -10.24 14.73
CA THR A 23 -35.50 -11.43 14.83
C THR A 23 -34.12 -11.05 14.34
N GLU A 24 -33.20 -10.90 15.30
CA GLU A 24 -31.77 -10.82 15.05
C GLU A 24 -31.42 -12.11 14.35
N VAL A 25 -31.32 -12.03 13.02
CA VAL A 25 -30.80 -13.10 12.19
C VAL A 25 -29.43 -13.41 12.78
N PRO A 26 -29.18 -14.64 13.26
CA PRO A 26 -27.83 -15.00 13.69
C PRO A 26 -26.92 -14.67 12.52
N GLN A 27 -26.00 -13.72 12.72
CA GLN A 27 -24.92 -13.52 11.78
C GLN A 27 -24.19 -14.85 11.73
N THR A 28 -24.44 -15.61 10.66
CA THR A 28 -23.69 -16.82 10.37
C THR A 28 -22.26 -16.38 10.23
N THR A 29 -21.47 -16.56 11.28
CA THR A 29 -20.02 -16.47 11.21
C THR A 29 -19.61 -17.58 10.27
N VAL A 30 -19.52 -17.27 8.98
CA VAL A 30 -18.94 -18.18 7.99
C VAL A 30 -17.53 -18.43 8.51
N ALA A 31 -17.29 -19.64 9.02
CA ALA A 31 -15.96 -20.04 9.42
C ALA A 31 -15.04 -19.75 8.22
N PRO A 32 -13.91 -19.05 8.40
CA PRO A 32 -12.99 -18.82 7.31
C PRO A 32 -12.64 -20.19 6.76
N THR A 33 -13.17 -20.50 5.58
CA THR A 33 -12.81 -21.71 4.89
C THR A 33 -11.32 -21.57 4.65
N VAL A 34 -10.56 -22.65 4.79
CA VAL A 34 -9.09 -22.67 4.65
C VAL A 34 -8.59 -21.88 3.40
N SER A 35 -9.46 -21.67 2.40
CA SER A 35 -9.28 -20.75 1.26
C SER A 35 -9.03 -19.28 1.58
N ASP A 36 -9.69 -18.67 2.57
CA ASP A 36 -9.56 -17.22 2.81
C ASP A 36 -8.22 -16.87 3.45
N GLN A 37 -7.80 -17.68 4.42
CA GLN A 37 -6.48 -17.55 5.01
C GLN A 37 -5.39 -17.75 3.95
N GLU A 38 -5.57 -18.72 3.05
CA GLU A 38 -4.64 -18.96 1.95
C GLU A 38 -4.62 -17.81 0.93
N GLN A 39 -5.77 -17.24 0.59
CA GLN A 39 -5.83 -16.05 -0.27
C GLN A 39 -5.10 -14.85 0.34
N ILE A 40 -5.23 -14.63 1.65
CA ILE A 40 -4.49 -13.56 2.36
C ILE A 40 -2.98 -13.84 2.33
N ARG A 41 -2.56 -15.10 2.48
CA ARG A 41 -1.16 -15.51 2.31
C ARG A 41 -0.66 -15.26 0.90
N GLN A 42 -1.49 -15.54 -0.11
CA GLN A 42 -1.17 -15.28 -1.50
C GLN A 42 -1.02 -13.79 -1.77
N VAL A 43 -1.95 -12.94 -1.31
CA VAL A 43 -1.84 -11.48 -1.41
C VAL A 43 -0.54 -11.00 -0.77
N THR A 44 -0.20 -11.51 0.41
CA THR A 44 1.06 -11.18 1.11
C THR A 44 2.28 -11.61 0.30
N ALA A 45 2.26 -12.82 -0.27
CA ALA A 45 3.37 -13.32 -1.08
C ALA A 45 3.58 -12.46 -2.34
N GLU A 46 2.50 -12.05 -3.02
CA GLU A 46 2.56 -11.14 -4.16
C GLU A 46 3.06 -9.74 -3.76
N MET A 47 2.66 -9.23 -2.58
CA MET A 47 3.22 -7.98 -2.04
C MET A 47 4.73 -8.10 -1.83
N GLY A 48 5.20 -9.25 -1.31
CA GLY A 48 6.63 -9.53 -1.14
C GLY A 48 7.40 -9.56 -2.46
N LYS A 49 6.81 -10.12 -3.52
CA LYS A 49 7.38 -10.11 -4.87
C LYS A 49 7.43 -8.68 -5.45
N ALA A 50 6.35 -7.93 -5.30
CA ALA A 50 6.31 -6.53 -5.72
C ALA A 50 7.38 -5.70 -4.97
N LEU A 51 7.56 -5.94 -3.68
CA LEU A 51 8.60 -5.32 -2.86
C LEU A 51 10.00 -5.65 -3.40
N ALA A 52 10.27 -6.93 -3.68
CA ALA A 52 11.56 -7.40 -4.19
C ALA A 52 11.90 -6.82 -5.58
N GLY A 53 10.91 -6.63 -6.45
CA GLY A 53 11.09 -6.05 -7.79
C GLY A 53 11.01 -4.53 -7.86
N LEU A 54 10.70 -3.85 -6.75
CA LEU A 54 10.28 -2.46 -6.75
C LEU A 54 9.18 -2.17 -7.79
N ASP A 55 8.19 -3.06 -7.85
CA ASP A 55 7.06 -2.97 -8.80
C ASP A 55 5.90 -2.21 -8.15
N LEU A 56 5.90 -0.90 -8.34
CA LEU A 56 4.92 0.01 -7.74
C LEU A 56 3.50 -0.27 -8.24
N ASP A 57 3.34 -0.69 -9.49
CA ASP A 57 2.03 -0.96 -10.09
C ASP A 57 1.46 -2.29 -9.58
N ALA A 58 2.27 -3.34 -9.52
CA ALA A 58 1.86 -4.62 -8.94
C ALA A 58 1.52 -4.46 -7.45
N GLY A 59 2.33 -3.73 -6.69
CA GLY A 59 2.06 -3.43 -5.28
C GLY A 59 0.75 -2.67 -5.07
N ASN A 60 0.49 -1.66 -5.91
CA ASN A 60 -0.73 -0.88 -5.85
C ASN A 60 -1.97 -1.69 -6.24
N ALA A 61 -1.86 -2.62 -7.20
CA ALA A 61 -2.96 -3.50 -7.61
C ALA A 61 -3.42 -4.46 -6.50
N LEU A 62 -2.56 -4.77 -5.53
CA LEU A 62 -2.88 -5.57 -4.34
C LEU A 62 -3.52 -4.74 -3.22
N THR A 63 -3.50 -3.41 -3.34
CA THR A 63 -4.12 -2.50 -2.38
C THR A 63 -5.62 -2.38 -2.66
N CYS A 64 -6.41 -2.30 -1.59
CA CYS A 64 -7.83 -1.95 -1.63
C CYS A 64 -8.10 -0.79 -2.61
N PRO A 65 -9.00 -0.92 -3.61
CA PRO A 65 -9.34 0.12 -4.59
C PRO A 65 -9.47 1.54 -4.02
N ARG A 66 -10.17 1.68 -2.90
CA ARG A 66 -10.36 2.97 -2.20
C ARG A 66 -9.07 3.64 -1.71
N TYR A 67 -7.98 2.90 -1.58
CA TYR A 67 -6.69 3.38 -1.06
C TYR A 67 -5.57 3.39 -2.11
N GLN A 68 -5.83 2.94 -3.34
CA GLN A 68 -4.80 2.86 -4.38
C GLN A 68 -4.18 4.22 -4.69
N VAL A 69 -4.99 5.28 -4.81
CA VAL A 69 -4.46 6.64 -5.09
C VAL A 69 -3.56 7.13 -3.94
N SER A 70 -3.98 6.96 -2.70
CA SER A 70 -3.20 7.37 -1.52
C SER A 70 -1.93 6.53 -1.34
N SER A 71 -2.02 5.21 -1.58
CA SER A 71 -0.88 4.29 -1.51
C SER A 71 0.18 4.68 -2.55
N ARG A 72 -0.24 4.89 -3.80
CA ARG A 72 0.64 5.37 -4.88
C ARG A 72 1.27 6.73 -4.58
N THR A 73 0.50 7.64 -3.98
CA THR A 73 1.00 8.97 -3.57
C THR A 73 2.00 8.88 -2.43
N ALA A 74 1.83 7.93 -1.51
CA ALA A 74 2.81 7.68 -0.47
C ALA A 74 4.10 7.10 -1.07
N ASP A 75 4.00 6.13 -1.98
CA ASP A 75 5.17 5.52 -2.63
C ASP A 75 5.90 6.45 -3.61
N SER A 76 5.27 7.53 -4.09
CA SER A 76 6.00 8.56 -4.86
C SER A 76 7.08 9.25 -4.04
N LYS A 77 7.04 9.16 -2.70
CA LYS A 77 8.06 9.71 -1.79
C LYS A 77 9.35 8.90 -1.78
N LEU A 78 9.39 7.72 -2.41
CA LEU A 78 10.63 6.95 -2.60
C LEU A 78 11.64 7.70 -3.47
N VAL A 79 11.17 8.53 -4.40
CA VAL A 79 12.02 9.36 -5.24
C VAL A 79 12.12 10.74 -4.59
N PRO A 80 13.30 11.16 -4.10
CA PRO A 80 13.48 12.51 -3.58
C PRO A 80 13.15 13.56 -4.65
N SER A 81 12.90 14.79 -4.24
CA SER A 81 12.72 15.86 -5.23
C SER A 81 14.02 16.09 -6.01
N ILE A 82 13.93 16.29 -7.33
CA ILE A 82 15.10 16.66 -8.13
C ILE A 82 15.73 17.99 -7.66
N ASN A 83 14.98 18.80 -6.91
CA ASN A 83 15.43 20.08 -6.36
C ASN A 83 15.97 19.98 -4.92
N SER A 84 15.96 18.81 -4.27
CA SER A 84 16.42 18.67 -2.88
C SER A 84 17.93 18.42 -2.74
N TRP A 85 18.67 18.32 -3.84
CA TRP A 85 20.10 17.99 -3.83
C TRP A 85 20.99 19.18 -3.51
N LYS A 86 21.98 18.97 -2.66
CA LYS A 86 23.02 19.97 -2.36
C LYS A 86 23.92 20.18 -3.57
N GLY A 87 24.46 21.39 -3.73
CA GLY A 87 25.36 21.73 -4.85
C GLY A 87 24.68 21.87 -6.21
N THR A 88 23.35 21.70 -6.30
CA THR A 88 22.61 21.88 -7.57
C THR A 88 22.75 23.30 -8.12
N GLN A 89 22.75 24.30 -7.25
CA GLN A 89 22.92 25.70 -7.67
C GLN A 89 24.30 25.93 -8.29
N ASP A 90 25.36 25.45 -7.66
CA ASP A 90 26.74 25.61 -8.16
C ASP A 90 26.94 24.86 -9.48
N ALA A 91 26.34 23.68 -9.61
CA ALA A 91 26.36 22.91 -10.85
C ALA A 91 25.65 23.64 -12.00
N LEU A 92 24.53 24.31 -11.73
CA LEU A 92 23.76 25.05 -12.73
C LEU A 92 24.40 26.39 -13.10
N MET A 93 25.00 27.10 -12.13
CA MET A 93 25.53 28.46 -12.34
C MET A 93 26.99 28.46 -12.81
N TYR A 94 27.80 27.55 -12.28
CA TYR A 94 29.26 27.55 -12.46
C TYR A 94 29.78 26.28 -13.12
N GLY A 95 28.92 25.27 -13.34
CA GLY A 95 29.32 23.98 -13.89
C GLY A 95 30.06 23.08 -12.90
N ASP A 96 30.16 23.47 -11.63
CA ASP A 96 30.81 22.67 -10.59
C ASP A 96 29.84 21.62 -10.03
N THR A 97 30.04 20.36 -10.43
CA THR A 97 29.23 19.24 -9.96
C THR A 97 29.79 18.53 -8.75
N SER A 98 30.90 18.98 -8.15
CA SER A 98 31.61 18.25 -7.09
C SER A 98 30.75 17.99 -5.85
N THR A 99 30.14 19.04 -5.30
CA THR A 99 29.22 18.95 -4.15
C THR A 99 28.00 18.09 -4.47
N LEU A 100 27.42 18.26 -5.66
CA LEU A 100 26.27 17.47 -6.12
C LEU A 100 26.61 15.98 -6.26
N ALA A 101 27.74 15.66 -6.88
CA ALA A 101 28.20 14.29 -7.04
C ALA A 101 28.49 13.62 -5.69
N SER A 102 29.04 14.37 -4.73
CA SER A 102 29.25 13.89 -3.37
C SER A 102 27.92 13.59 -2.66
N ASP A 103 26.93 14.48 -2.75
CA ASP A 103 25.61 14.31 -2.13
C ASP A 103 24.88 13.09 -2.73
N VAL A 104 24.91 12.93 -4.06
CA VAL A 104 24.38 11.73 -4.76
C VAL A 104 25.08 10.45 -4.30
N ALA A 105 26.41 10.48 -4.13
CA ALA A 105 27.17 9.32 -3.66
C ALA A 105 26.87 8.96 -2.20
N GLN A 106 26.62 9.95 -1.35
CA GLN A 106 26.22 9.73 0.05
C GLN A 106 24.82 9.15 0.15
N GLN A 107 23.88 9.62 -0.67
CA GLN A 107 22.51 9.14 -0.67
C GLN A 107 22.37 7.73 -1.27
N PHE A 108 23.20 7.39 -2.27
CA PHE A 108 23.17 6.10 -2.96
C PHE A 108 24.54 5.40 -2.93
N PRO A 109 24.99 4.95 -1.74
CA PRO A 109 26.33 4.38 -1.58
C PRO A 109 26.51 3.05 -2.33
N SER A 110 25.43 2.30 -2.54
CA SER A 110 25.44 1.02 -3.28
C SER A 110 25.43 1.17 -4.80
N ALA A 111 25.08 2.34 -5.33
CA ALA A 111 25.00 2.56 -6.79
C ALA A 111 26.40 2.57 -7.42
N GLY A 112 26.52 2.09 -8.66
CA GLY A 112 27.73 2.19 -9.46
C GLY A 112 28.12 3.64 -9.76
N SER A 113 29.39 3.89 -10.06
CA SER A 113 29.88 5.24 -10.40
C SER A 113 29.21 5.82 -11.65
N GLY A 114 28.93 4.98 -12.66
CA GLY A 114 28.23 5.38 -13.89
C GLY A 114 26.75 5.74 -13.66
N GLU A 115 26.07 5.04 -12.75
CA GLU A 115 24.69 5.34 -12.38
C GLU A 115 24.60 6.67 -11.63
N ARG A 116 25.49 6.87 -10.66
CA ARG A 116 25.60 8.14 -9.92
C ARG A 116 25.92 9.31 -10.84
N ALA A 117 26.85 9.13 -11.79
CA ALA A 117 27.13 10.16 -12.79
C ALA A 117 25.92 10.46 -13.70
N SER A 118 25.12 9.46 -14.04
CA SER A 118 23.90 9.64 -14.83
C SER A 118 22.81 10.37 -14.04
N LEU A 119 22.68 10.11 -12.75
CA LEU A 119 21.81 10.89 -11.86
C LEU A 119 22.25 12.36 -11.77
N VAL A 120 23.54 12.62 -11.53
CA VAL A 120 24.08 13.99 -11.49
C VAL A 120 23.74 14.73 -12.79
N ARG A 121 23.93 14.08 -13.94
CA ARG A 121 23.58 14.66 -15.25
C ARG A 121 22.08 14.96 -15.37
N ALA A 122 21.22 14.03 -14.94
CA ALA A 122 19.76 14.24 -14.98
C ALA A 122 19.34 15.41 -14.08
N ILE A 123 19.95 15.55 -12.90
CA ILE A 123 19.70 16.66 -11.96
C ILE A 123 20.10 18.00 -12.59
N VAL A 124 21.31 18.09 -13.15
CA VAL A 124 21.80 19.32 -13.81
C VAL A 124 20.94 19.69 -15.01
N ASN A 125 20.53 18.70 -15.82
CA ASN A 125 19.68 18.93 -16.98
C ASN A 125 18.21 19.16 -16.62
N ARG A 126 17.83 19.04 -15.34
CA ARG A 126 16.45 19.03 -14.84
C ARG A 126 15.56 18.03 -15.58
N ASP A 127 16.14 16.91 -16.01
CA ASP A 127 15.42 15.83 -16.66
C ASP A 127 14.73 14.97 -15.60
N GLN A 128 13.49 15.34 -15.28
CA GLN A 128 12.68 14.68 -14.27
C GLN A 128 12.45 13.20 -14.59
N PHE A 129 12.31 12.84 -15.87
CA PHE A 129 12.03 11.47 -16.27
C PHE A 129 13.26 10.57 -16.08
N SER A 130 14.43 11.00 -16.57
CA SER A 130 15.68 10.27 -16.38
C SER A 130 16.09 10.21 -14.92
N TYR A 131 15.86 11.28 -14.16
CA TYR A 131 16.12 11.32 -12.72
C TYR A 131 15.25 10.32 -11.96
N SER A 132 13.92 10.36 -12.11
CA SER A 132 13.02 9.45 -11.40
C SER A 132 13.28 7.99 -11.77
N THR A 133 13.49 7.70 -13.05
CA THR A 133 13.80 6.36 -13.53
C THR A 133 15.13 5.86 -12.95
N GLY A 134 16.17 6.71 -12.93
CA GLY A 134 17.47 6.36 -12.37
C GLY A 134 17.42 6.08 -10.86
N VAL A 135 16.68 6.89 -10.10
CA VAL A 135 16.50 6.67 -8.65
C VAL A 135 15.78 5.34 -8.41
N LEU A 136 14.67 5.08 -9.10
CA LEU A 136 13.94 3.82 -8.93
C LEU A 136 14.79 2.61 -9.35
N GLN A 137 15.61 2.73 -10.40
CA GLN A 137 16.51 1.64 -10.80
C GLN A 137 17.54 1.34 -9.71
N ILE A 138 18.20 2.36 -9.15
CA ILE A 138 19.15 2.18 -8.05
C ILE A 138 18.47 1.55 -6.83
N LEU A 139 17.27 2.01 -6.49
CA LEU A 139 16.50 1.43 -5.39
C LEU A 139 16.17 -0.04 -5.66
N ARG A 140 15.77 -0.40 -6.88
CA ARG A 140 15.50 -1.78 -7.27
C ARG A 140 16.73 -2.67 -7.13
N GLU A 141 17.87 -2.23 -7.66
CA GLU A 141 19.12 -3.00 -7.62
C GLU A 141 19.70 -3.12 -6.20
N SER A 142 19.39 -2.17 -5.32
CA SER A 142 19.81 -2.17 -3.91
C SER A 142 18.76 -2.74 -2.96
N THR A 143 17.66 -3.28 -3.47
CA THR A 143 16.61 -3.94 -2.69
C THR A 143 16.78 -5.44 -2.73
N ALA A 144 16.76 -6.07 -1.56
CA ALA A 144 16.66 -7.52 -1.45
C ALA A 144 15.61 -7.87 -0.39
N VAL A 145 14.73 -8.81 -0.70
CA VAL A 145 13.72 -9.32 0.24
C VAL A 145 14.02 -10.78 0.51
N GLY A 146 14.44 -11.09 1.74
CA GLY A 146 14.72 -12.46 2.18
C GLY A 146 13.50 -13.17 2.76
N LYS A 147 12.67 -12.45 3.52
CA LYS A 147 11.42 -12.95 4.09
C LYS A 147 10.33 -11.91 3.91
N PHE A 148 9.13 -12.36 3.52
CA PHE A 148 7.92 -11.55 3.56
C PHE A 148 6.73 -12.50 3.76
N ALA A 149 6.37 -12.71 5.02
CA ALA A 149 5.39 -13.73 5.40
C ALA A 149 4.41 -13.19 6.43
N ILE A 150 3.17 -13.66 6.36
CA ILE A 150 2.11 -13.28 7.28
C ILE A 150 1.80 -14.41 8.26
N ASP A 151 1.66 -14.06 9.53
CA ASP A 151 1.25 -14.94 10.61
C ASP A 151 0.05 -14.32 11.35
N ASN A 152 -0.48 -15.02 12.36
CA ASN A 152 -1.56 -14.52 13.24
C ASN A 152 -2.80 -13.99 12.50
N ILE A 153 -3.18 -14.62 11.39
CA ILE A 153 -4.35 -14.19 10.60
C ILE A 153 -5.63 -14.41 11.41
N LYS A 154 -6.42 -13.35 11.56
CA LYS A 154 -7.75 -13.36 12.17
C LYS A 154 -8.74 -12.81 11.14
N ILE A 155 -9.76 -13.59 10.80
CA ILE A 155 -10.79 -13.23 9.83
C ILE A 155 -12.12 -13.03 10.57
N VAL A 156 -12.80 -11.92 10.28
CA VAL A 156 -14.12 -11.56 10.80
C VAL A 156 -14.96 -11.04 9.64
N GLY A 157 -15.81 -11.91 9.08
CA GLY A 157 -16.55 -11.63 7.85
C GLY A 157 -15.60 -11.25 6.71
N ASP A 158 -15.85 -10.12 6.05
CA ASP A 158 -15.03 -9.59 4.95
C ASP A 158 -13.83 -8.75 5.40
N SER A 159 -13.44 -8.86 6.68
CA SER A 159 -12.29 -8.15 7.25
C SER A 159 -11.31 -9.15 7.84
N ALA A 160 -10.02 -8.86 7.72
CA ALA A 160 -9.00 -9.66 8.38
C ALA A 160 -7.84 -8.80 8.86
N THR A 161 -7.13 -9.31 9.87
CA THR A 161 -5.86 -8.76 10.35
C THR A 161 -4.82 -9.86 10.36
N GLY A 162 -3.55 -9.53 10.19
CA GLY A 162 -2.45 -10.43 10.47
C GLY A 162 -1.12 -9.68 10.55
N ASP A 163 -0.10 -10.36 11.04
CA ASP A 163 1.22 -9.77 11.27
C ASP A 163 2.15 -10.16 10.13
N ILE A 164 2.60 -9.19 9.33
CA ILE A 164 3.59 -9.44 8.30
C ILE A 164 4.97 -9.25 8.91
N THR A 165 5.81 -10.28 8.81
CA THR A 165 7.24 -10.22 9.09
C THR A 165 8.02 -10.09 7.79
N ALA A 166 8.74 -8.99 7.64
CA ALA A 166 9.58 -8.68 6.50
C ALA A 166 11.06 -8.65 6.90
N THR A 167 11.91 -9.35 6.17
CA THR A 167 13.37 -9.26 6.25
C THR A 167 13.88 -8.76 4.90
N TYR A 168 14.50 -7.59 4.86
CA TYR A 168 14.90 -6.92 3.63
C TYR A 168 16.10 -5.99 3.83
N SER A 169 16.78 -5.65 2.72
CA SER A 169 17.67 -4.50 2.59
C SER A 169 17.09 -3.54 1.58
N PHE A 170 17.31 -2.23 1.73
CA PHE A 170 16.77 -1.22 0.83
C PHE A 170 17.71 -0.03 0.71
N GLY A 171 17.97 0.47 -0.51
CA GLY A 171 18.75 1.69 -0.71
C GLY A 171 20.19 1.61 -0.18
N GLY A 172 20.78 0.40 -0.14
CA GLY A 172 22.12 0.17 0.40
C GLY A 172 22.18 0.13 1.94
N SER A 173 21.04 0.19 2.64
CA SER A 173 20.98 -0.10 4.07
C SER A 173 21.33 -1.57 4.34
N GLY A 174 21.86 -1.86 5.53
CA GLY A 174 22.01 -3.24 5.99
C GLY A 174 20.66 -3.97 6.05
N THR A 175 20.72 -5.30 6.09
CA THR A 175 19.54 -6.16 6.25
C THR A 175 18.84 -5.87 7.58
N GLN A 176 17.54 -5.66 7.53
CA GLN A 176 16.69 -5.41 8.69
C GLN A 176 15.50 -6.39 8.70
N THR A 177 14.98 -6.69 9.89
CA THR A 177 13.76 -7.47 10.07
C THR A 177 12.75 -6.67 10.87
N GLN A 178 11.53 -6.57 10.37
CA GLN A 178 10.43 -5.87 11.03
C GLN A 178 9.16 -6.71 10.95
N THR A 179 8.34 -6.65 12.00
CA THR A 179 6.99 -7.22 12.02
C THR A 179 5.98 -6.11 12.21
N LYS A 180 4.99 -6.01 11.32
CA LYS A 180 3.93 -4.99 11.39
C LYS A 180 2.54 -5.62 11.32
N PRO A 181 1.57 -5.14 12.11
CA PRO A 181 0.18 -5.52 11.94
C PRO A 181 -0.34 -4.96 10.61
N ASN A 182 -1.08 -5.78 9.88
CA ASN A 182 -1.64 -5.44 8.57
C ASN A 182 -3.13 -5.79 8.53
N GLN A 183 -3.88 -4.94 7.83
CA GLN A 183 -5.32 -5.10 7.62
C GLN A 183 -5.61 -5.53 6.19
N PHE A 184 -6.56 -6.44 6.03
CA PHE A 184 -7.04 -6.93 4.75
C PHE A 184 -8.57 -6.84 4.72
N ARG A 185 -9.13 -6.63 3.53
CA ARG A 185 -10.58 -6.74 3.32
C ARG A 185 -10.86 -7.52 2.06
N LYS A 186 -11.99 -8.23 2.07
CA LYS A 186 -12.56 -8.85 0.90
C LYS A 186 -13.44 -7.82 0.20
N GLU A 187 -13.05 -7.40 -0.99
CA GLU A 187 -13.82 -6.51 -1.86
C GLU A 187 -14.08 -7.27 -3.18
N ASP A 188 -15.35 -7.31 -3.61
CA ASP A 188 -15.77 -8.08 -4.80
C ASP A 188 -15.34 -9.56 -4.79
N GLY A 189 -15.36 -10.18 -3.60
CA GLY A 189 -14.99 -11.58 -3.41
C GLY A 189 -13.48 -11.85 -3.40
N LYS A 190 -12.62 -10.83 -3.49
CA LYS A 190 -11.16 -10.95 -3.47
C LYS A 190 -10.57 -10.23 -2.27
N TRP A 191 -9.62 -10.88 -1.59
CA TRP A 191 -8.85 -10.23 -0.54
C TRP A 191 -7.86 -9.22 -1.12
N ALA A 192 -7.77 -8.06 -0.49
CA ALA A 192 -6.81 -7.00 -0.80
C ALA A 192 -6.19 -6.48 0.50
N TRP A 193 -5.02 -5.83 0.37
CA TRP A 193 -4.36 -5.15 1.48
C TRP A 193 -4.98 -3.76 1.70
N CYS A 194 -5.46 -3.51 2.92
CA CYS A 194 -6.39 -2.44 3.21
C CYS A 194 -6.02 -1.70 4.51
N GLN A 195 -4.74 -1.32 4.62
CA GLN A 195 -4.19 -0.66 5.80
C GLN A 195 -4.72 0.76 5.99
N GLN A 196 -4.98 1.16 7.25
CA GLN A 196 -5.35 2.53 7.62
C GLN A 196 -4.37 3.14 8.65
N PRO A 197 -4.02 4.45 8.53
CA PRO A 197 -4.13 5.24 7.30
C PRO A 197 -3.34 4.54 6.18
N PRO A 198 -3.76 4.66 4.91
CA PRO A 198 -3.14 3.92 3.81
C PRO A 198 -1.69 4.35 3.64
N PRO A 199 -0.71 3.53 4.05
CA PRO A 199 0.66 3.80 3.69
C PRO A 199 0.85 3.39 2.23
N GLY A 200 1.94 3.83 1.62
CA GLY A 200 2.41 3.19 0.41
C GLY A 200 2.97 1.83 0.78
N LEU A 201 2.80 0.82 -0.08
CA LEU A 201 3.27 -0.53 0.21
C LEU A 201 4.77 -0.48 0.55
N PHE A 202 5.54 0.22 -0.26
CA PHE A 202 6.99 0.27 -0.12
C PHE A 202 7.37 1.16 1.05
N THR A 203 6.81 2.36 1.12
CA THR A 203 7.11 3.31 2.20
C THR A 203 6.71 2.81 3.59
N GLN A 204 5.72 1.91 3.71
CA GLN A 204 5.40 1.24 4.98
C GLN A 204 6.61 0.46 5.51
N TRP A 205 7.38 -0.18 4.64
CA TRP A 205 8.51 -1.01 5.04
C TRP A 205 9.82 -0.22 4.98
N THR A 206 10.03 0.63 3.98
CA THR A 206 11.34 1.25 3.73
C THR A 206 11.56 2.54 4.52
N SER A 207 10.51 3.14 5.10
CA SER A 207 10.66 4.30 5.98
C SER A 207 11.10 3.87 7.39
N PRO A 208 12.08 4.55 8.01
CA PRO A 208 12.42 4.30 9.41
C PRO A 208 11.19 4.54 10.31
N ALA A 209 11.01 3.69 11.32
CA ALA A 209 9.84 3.71 12.21
C ALA A 209 9.61 5.08 12.89
N SER A 210 10.65 5.91 13.03
CA SER A 210 10.58 7.28 13.57
C SER A 210 9.88 8.29 12.66
N ALA A 211 9.66 7.99 11.39
CA ALA A 211 8.92 8.85 10.46
C ALA A 211 7.40 8.60 10.47
N GLN A 212 6.92 7.54 11.13
CA GLN A 212 5.50 7.15 11.14
C GLN A 212 4.68 7.79 12.27
N THR A 213 5.31 8.50 13.21
CA THR A 213 4.66 9.20 14.34
C THR A 213 4.32 10.66 14.07
N SER A 214 4.55 11.16 12.86
CA SER A 214 4.20 12.54 12.46
C SER A 214 3.17 12.52 11.34
N ALA A 215 1.96 12.07 11.65
CA ALA A 215 0.76 12.24 10.83
C ALA A 215 -0.38 12.70 11.73
#